data_AF-A0A7X7J6J7-F1
#
_entry.id   AF-A0A7X7J6J7-F1
#
_cell.length_a   1.000
_cell.length_b   1.000
_cell.length_c   1.000
_cell.angle_alpha   90.00
_cell.angle_beta   90.00
_cell.angle_gamma   90.00
#
_symmetry.space_group_name_H-M   'P 1'
#
loop_
_entity.id
_entity.type
_entity.pdbx_description
1 polymer ?
#
loop_
_entity_poly.entity_id
_entity_poly.type
_entity_poly.pdbx_seq_one_letter_code
_entity_poly.pdbx_strand_id
1 'polypeptide(L)' 'VLMGDTRQKGHMVPMSFNVMRVFEDSGFKLKELIIKEQHNCKATGYWKNNSVKYNFLLIAHEYLFVFKK' A
#
# COMPACT_ATOMS: atom_id res chain seq x y z
N VAL A 1 12.05 -0.60 1.51
CA VAL A 1 11.20 0.31 0.70
C VAL A 1 9.79 0.29 1.29
N LEU A 2 9.28 1.43 1.76
CA LEU A 2 7.90 1.55 2.26
C LEU A 2 7.02 2.11 1.13
N MET A 3 5.94 1.43 0.80
CA MET A 3 5.01 1.82 -0.26
C MET A 3 3.57 1.49 0.14
N GLY A 4 2.64 2.37 -0.25
CA GLY A 4 1.21 2.14 -0.13
C GLY A 4 0.57 1.84 -1.48
N ASP A 5 -0.51 1.09 -1.45
CA ASP A 5 -1.37 0.92 -2.62
C ASP A 5 -2.32 2.10 -2.78
N THR A 6 -2.87 2.26 -3.98
CA THR A 6 -3.82 3.32 -4.27
C THR A 6 -5.14 2.75 -4.76
N ARG A 7 -6.15 3.62 -4.90
CA ARG A 7 -7.45 3.27 -5.46
C ARG A 7 -7.74 4.19 -6.63
N GLN A 8 -8.16 3.63 -7.76
CA GLN A 8 -8.60 4.38 -8.92
C GLN A 8 -9.97 3.87 -9.37
N LYS A 9 -10.93 4.79 -9.55
CA LYS A 9 -12.30 4.47 -9.98
C LYS A 9 -12.97 3.35 -9.14
N GLY A 10 -12.69 3.31 -7.84
CA GLY A 10 -13.23 2.27 -6.94
C GLY A 10 -12.41 0.98 -6.89
N HIS A 11 -11.43 0.78 -7.77
CA HIS A 11 -10.60 -0.43 -7.80
C HIS A 11 -9.25 -0.22 -7.11
N MET A 12 -8.79 -1.23 -6.37
CA MET A 12 -7.46 -1.23 -5.76
C MET A 12 -6.40 -1.40 -6.85
N VAL A 13 -5.34 -0.59 -6.79
CA VAL A 13 -4.18 -0.65 -7.67
C VAL A 13 -2.97 -1.06 -6.83
N PRO A 14 -2.43 -2.29 -7.02
CA PRO A 14 -1.37 -2.86 -6.19
C PRO A 14 0.02 -2.31 -6.59
N MET A 15 0.18 -0.99 -6.52
CA MET A 15 1.40 -0.28 -6.91
C MET A 15 2.64 -0.76 -6.14
N SER A 16 2.46 -1.15 -4.88
CA SER A 16 3.55 -1.60 -4.01
C SER A 16 4.23 -2.85 -4.59
N PHE A 17 3.44 -3.78 -5.12
CA PHE A 17 3.95 -5.02 -5.73
C PHE A 17 4.62 -4.77 -7.08
N ASN A 18 4.14 -3.79 -7.86
CA ASN A 18 4.81 -3.41 -9.09
C ASN A 18 6.21 -2.86 -8.80
N VAL A 19 6.36 -2.02 -7.76
CA VAL A 19 7.68 -1.53 -7.33
C VAL A 19 8.53 -2.66 -6.78
N MET A 20 7.96 -3.58 -5.99
CA MET A 20 8.68 -4.76 -5.51
C MET A 20 9.32 -5.55 -6.65
N ARG A 21 8.57 -5.81 -7.73
CA ARG A 21 9.06 -6.51 -8.92
C ARG A 21 10.22 -5.78 -9.61
N VAL A 22 10.18 -4.45 -9.69
CA VAL A 22 11.30 -3.66 -10.26
C VAL A 22 12.60 -3.91 -9.49
N PHE A 23 12.54 -4.03 -8.15
CA PHE A 23 13.71 -4.38 -7.35
C PHE A 23 14.18 -5.82 -7.60
N GLU A 24 13.24 -6.78 -7.68
CA GLU A 24 13.55 -8.17 -8.01
C GLU A 24 14.22 -8.32 -9.38
N ASP A 25 13.69 -7.64 -10.41
CA ASP A 25 14.22 -7.64 -11.77
C ASP A 25 15.63 -7.00 -11.83
N SER A 26 15.95 -6.09 -10.92
CA SER A 26 17.29 -5.50 -10.78
C SER A 26 18.29 -6.38 -10.00
N GLY A 27 17.87 -7.58 -9.58
CA GLY A 27 18.72 -8.57 -8.93
C GLY A 27 18.67 -8.56 -7.40
N PHE A 28 17.79 -7.78 -6.77
CA PHE A 28 17.57 -7.86 -5.33
C PHE A 28 16.67 -9.06 -5.00
N LYS A 29 16.90 -9.69 -3.85
CA LYS A 29 16.01 -10.71 -3.30
C LYS A 29 15.17 -10.12 -2.19
N LEU A 30 13.85 -10.33 -2.24
CA LEU A 30 12.97 -9.99 -1.14
C LEU A 30 13.32 -10.87 0.08
N LYS A 31 13.74 -10.23 1.17
CA LYS A 31 14.07 -10.89 2.43
C LYS A 31 12.85 -10.99 3.33
N GLU A 32 12.12 -9.88 3.47
CA GLU A 32 10.93 -9.79 4.33
C GLU A 32 9.89 -8.86 3.68
N LEU A 33 8.62 -9.23 3.82
CA LEU A 33 7.47 -8.41 3.49
C LEU A 33 6.71 -8.12 4.77
N ILE A 34 6.74 -6.86 5.20
CA ILE A 34 6.11 -6.40 6.43
C ILE A 34 4.86 -5.60 6.06
N ILE A 35 3.74 -5.91 6.70
CA ILE A 35 2.50 -5.12 6.59
C ILE A 35 2.46 -4.18 7.79
N LYS A 36 2.47 -2.88 7.50
CA LYS A 36 2.41 -1.83 8.51
C LYS A 36 1.00 -1.25 8.52
N GLU A 37 0.31 -1.40 9.64
CA GLU A 37 -0.95 -0.69 9.87
C GLU A 37 -0.70 0.83 9.94
N GLN A 38 -1.59 1.61 9.32
CA GLN A 38 -1.54 3.06 9.35
C GLN A 38 -2.22 3.58 10.63
N HIS A 39 -1.45 4.26 11.47
CA HIS A 39 -1.97 4.96 12.65
C HIS A 39 -1.88 6.49 12.45
N ASN A 40 -2.81 7.23 13.06
CA ASN A 40 -2.79 8.71 13.13
C ASN A 40 -2.80 9.45 11.78
N CYS A 41 -3.48 8.91 10.76
CA CYS A 41 -3.64 9.61 9.49
C CYS A 41 -4.68 10.75 9.60
N LYS A 42 -4.24 12.00 9.39
CA LYS A 42 -5.10 13.19 9.46
C LYS A 42 -6.26 13.15 8.46
N ALA A 43 -6.08 12.49 7.32
CA ALA A 43 -7.09 12.36 6.28
C ALA A 43 -8.13 11.25 6.56
N THR A 44 -7.98 10.44 7.60
CA THR A 44 -8.90 9.32 7.89
C THR A 44 -10.35 9.77 8.02
N GLY A 45 -10.61 10.92 8.67
CA GLY A 45 -11.97 11.44 8.82
C GLY A 45 -12.64 11.76 7.47
N TYR A 46 -11.89 12.38 6.56
CA TYR A 46 -12.36 12.68 5.20
C TYR A 46 -12.70 11.40 4.44
N TRP A 47 -11.80 10.41 4.46
CA TRP A 47 -11.99 9.17 3.74
C TRP A 47 -13.06 8.28 4.34
N LYS A 48 -13.24 8.27 5.66
CA LYS A 48 -14.31 7.51 6.34
C LYS A 48 -15.71 7.94 5.88
N ASN A 49 -15.94 9.24 5.70
CA ASN A 49 -17.23 9.72 5.19
C ASN A 49 -17.45 9.29 3.74
N ASN A 50 -16.42 9.41 2.90
CA ASN A 50 -16.48 8.97 1.50
C ASN A 50 -16.62 7.46 1.35
N SER A 51 -15.99 6.68 2.23
CA SER A 51 -16.03 5.21 2.20
C SER A 51 -17.43 4.69 2.44
N VAL A 52 -18.18 5.33 3.34
CA VAL A 52 -19.61 5.06 3.55
C VAL A 52 -20.44 5.53 2.36
N LYS A 53 -20.22 6.77 1.88
CA LYS A 53 -20.98 7.36 0.76
C LYS A 53 -20.86 6.56 -0.54
N TYR A 54 -19.65 6.11 -0.87
CA TYR A 54 -19.34 5.43 -2.12
C TYR A 54 -19.10 3.93 -1.95
N ASN A 55 -19.45 3.37 -0.77
CA ASN A 55 -19.38 1.94 -0.44
C ASN A 55 -18.04 1.27 -0.79
N PHE A 56 -16.95 1.74 -0.19
CA PHE A 56 -15.64 1.10 -0.32
C PHE A 56 -14.93 0.97 1.03
N LEU A 57 -13.93 0.09 1.10
CA LEU A 57 -13.10 -0.09 2.29
C LEU A 57 -11.87 0.83 2.26
N LEU A 58 -11.52 1.39 3.41
CA LEU A 58 -10.30 2.18 3.56
C LEU A 58 -9.07 1.30 3.38
N ILE A 59 -8.04 1.84 2.73
CA ILE A 59 -6.70 1.26 2.77
C ILE A 59 -6.11 1.70 4.10
N ALA A 60 -5.86 0.74 4.98
CA ALA A 60 -5.40 0.97 6.34
C ALA A 60 -3.96 0.46 6.56
N HIS A 61 -3.26 0.09 5.49
CA HIS A 61 -1.93 -0.49 5.58
C HIS A 61 -1.00 -0.03 4.46
N GLU A 62 0.28 -0.16 4.73
CA GLU A 62 1.39 0.04 3.80
C GLU A 62 2.28 -1.21 3.83
N TYR A 63 2.95 -1.48 2.72
CA TYR A 63 3.94 -2.56 2.62
C TYR A 63 5.34 -2.00 2.83
N LEU A 64 6.08 -2.61 3.74
CA LEU A 64 7.51 -2.38 3.92
C LEU A 64 8.26 -3.62 3.41
N PHE A 65 8.90 -3.47 2.26
CA PHE A 65 9.75 -4.50 1.67
C PHE A 65 11.19 -4.34 2.16
N VAL A 66 11.77 -5.42 2.68
CA VAL A 66 13.20 -5.51 3.02
C VAL A 66 13.88 -6.34 1.96
N PHE A 67 14.84 -5.75 1.25
CA PHE A 67 15.59 -6.41 0.18
C PHE A 67 17.03 -6.71 0.61
N LYS A 68 17.58 -7.79 0.06
CA LYS A 68 19.00 -8.13 0.14
C LYS A 68 19.55 -8.23 -1.28
N LYS A 69 20.69 -7.57 -1.55
CA LYS A 69 21.42 -7.74 -2.81
C LYS A 69 22.34 -8.95 -2.72
#